data_AF-A0A3D4IQV9-F1
#
_entry.id   AF-A0A3D4IQV9-F1
#
_cell.length_a   1.000
_cell.length_b   1.000
_cell.length_c   1.000
_cell.angle_alpha   90.00
_cell.angle_beta   90.00
_cell.angle_gamma   90.00
#
_symmetry.space_group_name_H-M   'P 1'
#
loop_
_entity.id
_entity.type
_entity.pdbx_description
1 polymer ?
#
loop_
_entity_poly.entity_id
_entity_poly.type
_entity_poly.pdbx_seq_one_letter_code
_entity_poly.pdbx_strand_id
1 'polypeptide(L)'
;SEKLKSEKMLSEKLSLDKEIVKLKQSISSLQGKNADLDKMLSSASSKIAMKESELKKMQKENASLKQYKQQLADIQKIKSDLETQISSLTNSLNASNKEKESLNRLVADLQLKNKDLMNELNQMQIASLDDIRIEAFKKNKLTVSAKKTKKLDVNFLIPASNSSENLQFKITDPNGKLLTPADGTIAFVETDDASLLTADLSNTLYLKQTKQVKMQYTPKSKLKPGVYRIEILNSDSKYMGSLQVRLR
;
A
#
# COMPACT_ATOMS: atom_id res chain seq x y z
N SER A 1 11.84 -144.82 -15.90
CA SER A 1 11.54 -144.78 -14.46
C SER A 1 10.90 -143.44 -14.13
N GLU A 2 9.74 -143.44 -13.47
CA GLU A 2 9.04 -142.22 -13.03
C GLU A 2 9.92 -141.32 -12.14
N LYS A 3 10.91 -141.93 -11.46
CA LYS A 3 11.90 -141.30 -10.59
C LYS A 3 12.76 -140.21 -11.29
N LEU A 4 13.18 -140.44 -12.54
CA LEU A 4 14.03 -139.48 -13.26
C LEU A 4 13.23 -138.27 -13.77
N LYS A 5 11.94 -138.47 -14.08
CA LYS A 5 10.99 -137.39 -14.40
C LYS A 5 10.66 -136.55 -13.17
N SER A 6 10.51 -137.18 -12.00
CA SER A 6 10.23 -136.45 -10.75
C SER A 6 11.43 -135.63 -10.29
N GLU A 7 12.66 -136.13 -10.42
CA GLU A 7 13.89 -135.38 -10.11
C GLU A 7 14.10 -134.17 -11.03
N LYS A 8 13.84 -134.33 -12.34
CA LYS A 8 13.89 -133.21 -13.29
C LYS A 8 12.84 -132.15 -12.99
N MET A 9 11.57 -132.55 -12.77
CA MET A 9 10.52 -131.62 -12.34
C MET A 9 10.84 -130.92 -11.02
N LEU A 10 11.49 -131.62 -10.08
CA LEU A 10 11.90 -131.05 -8.80
C LEU A 10 13.00 -130.01 -8.98
N SER A 11 13.98 -130.27 -9.84
CA SER A 11 15.06 -129.32 -10.17
C SER A 11 14.53 -128.07 -10.87
N GLU A 12 13.61 -128.24 -11.83
CA GLU A 12 12.97 -127.16 -12.57
C GLU A 12 12.10 -126.30 -11.64
N LYS A 13 11.33 -126.95 -10.74
CA LYS A 13 10.60 -126.27 -9.66
C LYS A 13 11.52 -125.47 -8.75
N LEU A 14 12.63 -126.05 -8.28
CA LEU A 14 13.63 -125.37 -7.45
C LEU A 14 14.27 -124.17 -8.14
N SER A 15 14.50 -124.25 -9.45
CA SER A 15 15.03 -123.14 -10.25
C SER A 15 14.01 -122.01 -10.38
N LEU A 16 12.76 -122.35 -10.71
CA LEU A 16 11.65 -121.39 -10.77
C LEU A 16 11.39 -120.74 -9.41
N ASP A 17 11.45 -121.50 -8.31
CA ASP A 17 11.32 -120.96 -6.95
C ASP A 17 12.43 -119.94 -6.64
N LYS A 18 13.68 -120.19 -7.07
CA LYS A 18 14.79 -119.24 -6.93
C LYS A 18 14.58 -117.97 -7.76
N GLU A 19 14.10 -118.09 -9.00
CA GLU A 19 13.78 -116.94 -9.84
C GLU A 19 12.62 -116.12 -9.27
N ILE A 20 11.57 -116.77 -8.77
CA ILE A 20 10.45 -116.11 -8.08
C ILE A 20 10.95 -115.33 -6.87
N VAL A 21 11.87 -115.88 -6.08
CA VAL A 21 12.49 -115.17 -4.94
C VAL A 21 13.26 -113.93 -5.42
N LYS A 22 14.08 -114.04 -6.48
CA LYS A 22 14.82 -112.89 -7.04
C LYS A 22 13.91 -111.81 -7.63
N LEU A 23 12.86 -112.20 -8.34
CA LEU A 23 11.87 -111.28 -8.89
C LEU A 23 11.11 -110.56 -7.78
N LYS A 24 10.71 -111.28 -6.72
CA LYS A 24 10.12 -110.67 -5.51
C LYS A 24 11.05 -109.64 -4.87
N GLN A 25 12.33 -109.98 -4.69
CA GLN A 25 13.33 -109.04 -4.15
C GLN A 25 13.50 -107.79 -5.04
N SER A 26 13.52 -107.97 -6.36
CA SER A 26 13.65 -106.86 -7.31
C SER A 26 12.40 -105.96 -7.32
N ILE A 27 11.20 -106.54 -7.25
CA ILE A 27 9.94 -105.80 -7.12
C ILE A 27 9.94 -105.00 -5.82
N SER A 28 10.32 -105.59 -4.69
CA SER A 28 10.41 -104.87 -3.42
C SER A 28 11.43 -103.72 -3.47
N SER A 29 12.57 -103.92 -4.14
CA SER A 29 13.56 -102.85 -4.34
C SER A 29 13.02 -101.72 -5.21
N LEU A 30 12.35 -102.04 -6.33
CA LEU A 30 11.74 -101.05 -7.22
C LEU A 30 10.60 -100.29 -6.54
N GLN A 31 9.79 -100.96 -5.71
CA GLN A 31 8.76 -100.32 -4.90
C GLN A 31 9.38 -99.35 -3.89
N GLY A 32 10.47 -99.73 -3.23
CA GLY A 32 11.22 -98.84 -2.35
C GLY A 32 11.75 -97.61 -3.08
N LYS A 33 12.36 -97.79 -4.25
CA LYS A 33 12.83 -96.68 -5.10
C LYS A 33 11.71 -95.78 -5.58
N ASN A 34 10.56 -96.34 -5.97
CA ASN A 34 9.39 -95.54 -6.33
C ASN A 34 8.88 -94.72 -5.14
N ALA A 35 8.81 -95.32 -3.94
CA ALA A 35 8.41 -94.58 -2.74
C ALA A 35 9.37 -93.44 -2.40
N ASP A 36 10.68 -93.63 -2.61
CA ASP A 36 11.68 -92.58 -2.41
C ASP A 36 11.60 -91.49 -3.50
N LEU A 37 11.39 -91.88 -4.76
CA LEU A 37 11.14 -90.94 -5.86
C LEU A 37 9.88 -90.12 -5.63
N ASP A 38 8.79 -90.73 -5.14
CA ASP A 38 7.54 -90.05 -4.82
C ASP A 38 7.75 -89.02 -3.69
N LYS A 39 8.54 -89.36 -2.67
CA LYS A 39 8.93 -88.41 -1.62
C LYS A 39 9.77 -87.26 -2.17
N MET A 40 10.74 -87.56 -3.04
CA MET A 40 11.57 -86.52 -3.67
C MET A 40 10.74 -85.60 -4.57
N LEU A 41 9.81 -86.17 -5.35
CA LEU A 41 8.90 -85.43 -6.22
C LEU A 41 7.97 -84.52 -5.41
N SER A 42 7.41 -85.05 -4.32
CA SER A 42 6.57 -84.28 -3.38
C SER A 42 7.35 -83.13 -2.74
N SER A 43 8.58 -83.40 -2.26
CA SER A 43 9.45 -82.37 -1.68
C SER A 43 9.84 -81.29 -2.71
N ALA A 44 10.20 -81.69 -3.93
CA ALA A 44 10.53 -80.78 -5.01
C ALA A 44 9.32 -79.91 -5.39
N SER A 45 8.14 -80.51 -5.52
CA SER A 45 6.89 -79.79 -5.82
C SER A 45 6.55 -78.76 -4.74
N SER A 46 6.70 -79.13 -3.47
CA SER A 46 6.51 -78.21 -2.34
C SER A 46 7.50 -77.04 -2.39
N LYS A 47 8.78 -77.30 -2.66
CA LYS A 47 9.80 -76.25 -2.81
C LYS A 47 9.50 -75.31 -3.99
N ILE A 48 9.03 -75.84 -5.11
CA ILE A 48 8.62 -75.04 -6.27
C ILE A 48 7.46 -74.13 -5.89
N ALA A 49 6.41 -74.65 -5.26
CA ALA A 49 5.26 -73.86 -4.82
C ALA A 49 5.65 -72.73 -3.85
N MET A 50 6.57 -73.01 -2.91
CA MET A 50 7.13 -72.00 -2.01
C MET A 50 7.88 -70.91 -2.78
N LYS A 51 8.74 -71.31 -3.72
CA LYS A 51 9.54 -70.37 -4.52
C LYS A 51 8.68 -69.52 -5.45
N GLU A 52 7.64 -70.08 -6.07
CA GLU A 52 6.68 -69.32 -6.86
C GLU A 52 5.92 -68.27 -6.04
N SER A 53 5.53 -68.61 -4.81
CA SER A 53 4.89 -67.68 -3.88
C SER A 53 5.83 -66.52 -3.51
N GLU A 54 7.09 -66.85 -3.20
CA GLU A 54 8.13 -65.86 -2.88
C GLU A 54 8.39 -64.92 -4.07
N LEU A 55 8.44 -65.47 -5.29
CA LEU A 55 8.66 -64.71 -6.53
C LEU A 55 7.49 -63.76 -6.82
N LYS A 56 6.25 -64.21 -6.61
CA LYS A 56 5.05 -63.35 -6.72
C LYS A 56 5.07 -62.21 -5.70
N LYS A 57 5.55 -62.46 -4.47
CA LYS A 57 5.69 -61.42 -3.45
C LYS A 57 6.74 -60.38 -3.85
N MET A 58 7.92 -60.82 -4.28
CA MET A 58 8.98 -59.91 -4.77
C MET A 58 8.51 -59.08 -5.98
N GLN A 59 7.76 -59.66 -6.92
CA GLN A 59 7.20 -58.92 -8.06
C GLN A 59 6.25 -57.79 -7.62
N LYS A 60 5.39 -58.04 -6.61
CA LYS A 60 4.50 -57.01 -6.05
C LYS A 60 5.29 -55.90 -5.35
N GLU A 61 6.28 -56.26 -4.52
CA GLU A 61 7.14 -55.28 -3.84
C GLU A 61 7.90 -54.40 -4.84
N ASN A 62 8.40 -54.99 -5.93
CA ASN A 62 9.11 -54.25 -6.98
C ASN A 62 8.18 -53.31 -7.76
N ALA A 63 6.92 -53.70 -7.99
CA ALA A 63 5.91 -52.82 -8.57
C ALA A 63 5.63 -51.61 -7.66
N SER A 64 5.49 -51.82 -6.35
CA SER A 64 5.34 -50.73 -5.37
C SER A 64 6.57 -49.82 -5.33
N LEU A 65 7.78 -50.37 -5.43
CA LEU A 65 9.02 -49.59 -5.48
C LEU A 65 9.06 -48.64 -6.68
N LYS A 66 8.56 -49.09 -7.84
CA LYS A 66 8.43 -48.24 -9.04
C LYS A 66 7.47 -47.09 -8.81
N GLN A 67 6.33 -47.35 -8.15
CA GLN A 67 5.37 -46.30 -7.79
C GLN A 67 5.99 -45.27 -6.82
N TYR A 68 6.72 -45.71 -5.80
CA TYR A 68 7.39 -44.79 -4.87
C TYR A 68 8.46 -43.94 -5.55
N LYS A 69 9.23 -44.50 -6.49
CA LYS A 69 10.18 -43.72 -7.29
C LYS A 69 9.50 -42.64 -8.12
N GLN A 70 8.34 -42.96 -8.71
CA GLN A 70 7.57 -41.97 -9.47
C GLN A 70 7.05 -40.85 -8.55
N GLN A 71 6.45 -41.21 -7.41
CA GLN A 71 5.98 -40.23 -6.43
C GLN A 71 7.11 -39.34 -5.90
N LEU A 72 8.31 -39.90 -5.67
CA LEU A 72 9.48 -39.13 -5.26
C LEU A 72 9.87 -38.10 -6.33
N ALA A 73 9.89 -38.49 -7.60
CA ALA A 73 10.20 -37.60 -8.71
C ALA A 73 9.15 -36.48 -8.84
N ASP A 74 7.86 -36.81 -8.69
CA ASP A 74 6.78 -35.84 -8.74
C ASP A 74 6.87 -34.84 -7.56
N ILE A 75 7.17 -35.33 -6.35
CA ILE A 75 7.39 -34.49 -5.16
C ILE A 75 8.60 -33.58 -5.35
N GLN A 76 9.70 -34.09 -5.90
CA GLN A 76 10.90 -33.29 -6.20
C GLN A 76 10.60 -32.18 -7.20
N LYS A 77 9.80 -32.48 -8.24
CA LYS A 77 9.36 -31.48 -9.21
C LYS A 77 8.48 -30.41 -8.56
N ILE A 78 7.47 -30.82 -7.78
CA ILE A 78 6.59 -29.89 -7.05
C ILE A 78 7.40 -29.00 -6.11
N LYS A 79 8.39 -29.56 -5.40
CA LYS A 79 9.28 -28.80 -4.53
C LYS A 79 10.05 -27.73 -5.32
N SER A 80 10.63 -28.09 -6.46
CA SER A 80 11.37 -27.14 -7.32
C SER A 80 10.47 -26.03 -7.87
N ASP A 81 9.24 -26.37 -8.28
CA ASP A 81 8.25 -25.40 -8.76
C ASP A 81 7.84 -24.42 -7.64
N LEU A 82 7.63 -24.93 -6.42
CA LEU A 82 7.31 -24.11 -5.25
C LEU A 82 8.47 -23.20 -4.84
N GLU A 83 9.71 -23.69 -4.85
CA GLU A 83 10.91 -22.86 -4.58
C GLU A 83 11.03 -21.72 -5.59
N THR A 84 10.75 -21.99 -6.86
CA THR A 84 10.73 -20.97 -7.92
C THR A 84 9.63 -19.93 -7.69
N GLN A 85 8.42 -20.37 -7.33
CA GLN A 85 7.31 -19.46 -7.01
C GLN A 85 7.61 -18.60 -5.78
N ILE A 86 8.19 -19.18 -4.72
CA ILE A 86 8.59 -18.44 -3.51
C ILE A 86 9.62 -17.37 -3.87
N SER A 87 10.62 -17.71 -4.69
CA SER A 87 11.64 -16.73 -5.13
C SER A 87 11.01 -15.59 -5.92
N SER A 88 10.13 -15.90 -6.88
CA SER A 88 9.41 -14.91 -7.68
C SER A 88 8.52 -13.99 -6.84
N LEU A 89 7.75 -14.56 -5.91
CA LEU A 89 6.89 -13.80 -4.99
C LEU A 89 7.73 -12.92 -4.05
N THR A 90 8.84 -13.43 -3.54
CA THR A 90 9.76 -12.64 -2.69
C THR A 90 10.33 -11.45 -3.45
N ASN A 91 10.75 -11.64 -4.70
CA ASN A 91 11.26 -10.56 -5.54
C ASN A 91 10.17 -9.52 -5.84
N SER A 92 8.96 -9.97 -6.16
CA SER A 92 7.81 -9.08 -6.43
C SER A 92 7.42 -8.26 -5.18
N LEU A 93 7.41 -8.90 -4.01
CA LEU A 93 7.13 -8.23 -2.74
C LEU A 93 8.18 -7.16 -2.43
N ASN A 94 9.46 -7.47 -2.64
CA ASN A 94 10.55 -6.51 -2.43
C ASN A 94 10.46 -5.32 -3.39
N ALA A 95 10.12 -5.55 -4.66
CA ALA A 95 9.92 -4.48 -5.63
C ALA A 95 8.75 -3.57 -5.24
N SER A 96 7.61 -4.16 -4.86
CA SER A 96 6.41 -3.41 -4.45
C SER A 96 6.64 -2.61 -3.18
N ASN A 97 7.39 -3.14 -2.21
CA ASN A 97 7.77 -2.40 -1.00
C ASN A 97 8.66 -1.18 -1.31
N LYS A 98 9.63 -1.31 -2.23
CA LYS A 98 10.46 -0.18 -2.67
C LYS A 98 9.64 0.90 -3.37
N GLU A 99 8.69 0.51 -4.22
CA GLU A 99 7.79 1.44 -4.88
C GLU A 99 6.91 2.19 -3.86
N LYS A 100 6.34 1.46 -2.90
CA LYS A 100 5.56 2.05 -1.80
C LYS A 100 6.37 3.07 -1.00
N GLU A 101 7.63 2.76 -0.66
CA GLU A 101 8.52 3.71 0.02
C GLU A 101 8.77 4.97 -0.81
N SER A 102 9.00 4.81 -2.13
CA SER A 102 9.20 5.93 -3.04
C SER A 102 7.96 6.81 -3.14
N LEU A 103 6.78 6.21 -3.27
CA LEU A 103 5.50 6.93 -3.33
C LEU A 103 5.22 7.67 -2.03
N ASN A 104 5.48 7.06 -0.87
CA ASN A 104 5.32 7.72 0.42
C ASN A 104 6.22 8.96 0.56
N ARG A 105 7.46 8.89 0.08
CA ARG A 105 8.38 10.05 0.07
C ARG A 105 7.87 11.15 -0.86
N LEU A 106 7.38 10.79 -2.05
CA LEU A 106 6.81 11.75 -2.99
C LEU A 106 5.57 12.43 -2.41
N VAL A 107 4.68 11.68 -1.75
CA VAL A 107 3.50 12.24 -1.09
C VAL A 107 3.90 13.22 0.01
N ALA A 108 4.89 12.87 0.85
CA ALA A 108 5.38 13.76 1.89
C ALA A 108 5.97 15.07 1.32
N ASP A 109 6.75 14.97 0.24
CA ASP A 109 7.32 16.14 -0.46
C ASP A 109 6.23 17.04 -1.04
N LEU A 110 5.24 16.46 -1.72
CA LEU A 110 4.11 17.19 -2.28
C LEU A 110 3.26 17.85 -1.19
N GLN A 111 3.08 17.22 -0.04
CA GLN A 111 2.38 17.81 1.10
C GLN A 111 3.11 19.02 1.66
N LEU A 112 4.44 18.95 1.80
CA LEU A 112 5.26 20.08 2.21
C LEU A 112 5.17 21.22 1.20
N LYS A 113 5.33 20.92 -0.09
CA LYS A 113 5.25 21.93 -1.16
C LYS A 113 3.88 22.59 -1.23
N ASN A 114 2.80 21.83 -1.07
CA ASN A 114 1.45 22.40 -1.01
C ASN A 114 1.28 23.31 0.21
N LYS A 115 1.79 22.92 1.38
CA LYS A 115 1.75 23.75 2.58
C LYS A 115 2.52 25.06 2.37
N ASP A 116 3.69 25.01 1.75
CA ASP A 116 4.49 26.19 1.45
C ASP A 116 3.79 27.11 0.45
N LEU A 117 3.22 26.55 -0.63
CA LEU A 117 2.42 27.32 -1.60
C LEU A 117 1.17 27.94 -0.97
N MET A 118 0.47 27.22 -0.09
CA MET A 118 -0.68 27.77 0.64
C MET A 118 -0.24 28.91 1.57
N ASN A 119 0.90 28.78 2.24
CA ASN A 119 1.45 29.86 3.06
C ASN A 119 1.85 31.07 2.22
N GLU A 120 2.47 30.87 1.06
CA GLU A 120 2.84 31.94 0.12
C GLU A 120 1.58 32.64 -0.42
N LEU A 121 0.56 31.88 -0.83
CA LEU A 121 -0.72 32.41 -1.28
C LEU A 121 -1.40 33.25 -0.19
N ASN A 122 -1.43 32.75 1.05
CA ASN A 122 -1.98 33.48 2.19
C ASN A 122 -1.20 34.78 2.44
N GLN A 123 0.13 34.76 2.31
CA GLN A 123 0.94 35.98 2.43
C GLN A 123 0.64 36.98 1.30
N MET A 124 0.47 36.52 0.05
CA MET A 124 0.10 37.40 -1.07
C MET A 124 -1.30 37.98 -0.92
N GLN A 125 -2.28 37.20 -0.43
CA GLN A 125 -3.65 37.68 -0.20
C GLN A 125 -3.75 38.74 0.91
N ILE A 126 -2.84 38.72 1.89
CA ILE A 126 -2.76 39.77 2.93
C ILE A 126 -2.36 41.12 2.31
N ALA A 127 -1.61 41.12 1.20
CA ALA A 127 -1.03 42.33 0.61
C ALA A 127 -1.92 43.04 -0.45
N SER A 128 -3.14 42.57 -0.72
CA SER A 128 -4.03 43.21 -1.72
C SER A 128 -5.13 44.04 -1.04
N LEU A 129 -4.86 45.32 -0.82
CA LEU A 129 -5.92 46.31 -0.62
C LEU A 129 -6.37 46.83 -1.97
N ASP A 130 -7.66 46.69 -2.27
CA ASP A 130 -8.25 47.19 -3.52
C ASP A 130 -9.21 48.36 -3.23
N ASP A 131 -9.48 49.17 -4.26
CA ASP A 131 -10.43 50.31 -4.23
C ASP A 131 -10.29 51.23 -3.01
N ILE A 132 -9.05 51.66 -2.73
CA ILE A 132 -8.76 52.55 -1.60
C ILE A 132 -9.26 53.97 -1.92
N ARG A 133 -10.18 54.47 -1.09
CA ARG A 133 -10.70 55.84 -1.14
C ARG A 133 -10.53 56.54 0.20
N ILE A 134 -9.92 57.72 0.18
CA ILE A 134 -9.76 58.57 1.36
C ILE A 134 -10.48 59.92 1.20
N GLU A 135 -11.25 60.28 2.21
CA GLU A 135 -12.05 61.50 2.23
C GLU A 135 -11.88 62.24 3.55
N ALA A 136 -11.59 63.53 3.46
CA ALA A 136 -11.47 64.41 4.62
C ALA A 136 -12.71 65.30 4.73
N PHE A 137 -13.27 65.39 5.94
CA PHE A 137 -14.54 66.07 6.18
C PHE A 137 -14.44 67.18 7.22
N LYS A 138 -15.09 68.32 6.93
CA LYS A 138 -15.49 69.34 7.90
C LYS A 138 -16.97 69.10 8.23
N LYS A 139 -17.25 68.43 9.36
CA LYS A 139 -18.60 67.91 9.66
C LYS A 139 -19.05 66.93 8.55
N ASN A 140 -20.06 67.27 7.76
CA ASN A 140 -20.56 66.45 6.65
C ASN A 140 -20.16 66.98 5.26
N LYS A 141 -19.25 67.97 5.18
CA LYS A 141 -18.78 68.53 3.90
C LYS A 141 -17.34 68.12 3.64
N LEU A 142 -17.04 67.68 2.42
CA LEU A 142 -15.67 67.40 1.99
C LEU A 142 -14.78 68.64 2.15
N THR A 143 -13.56 68.42 2.60
CA THR A 143 -12.56 69.47 2.75
C THR A 143 -11.17 68.92 2.48
N VAL A 144 -10.32 69.75 1.87
CA VAL A 144 -8.89 69.45 1.76
C VAL A 144 -8.08 70.18 2.82
N SER A 145 -8.71 71.01 3.67
CA SER A 145 -7.98 71.84 4.63
C SER A 145 -7.71 71.12 5.94
N ALA A 146 -6.44 71.01 6.32
CA ALA A 146 -5.99 70.33 7.54
C ALA A 146 -6.67 70.91 8.78
N LYS A 147 -6.61 72.23 8.94
CA LYS A 147 -7.18 72.94 10.11
C LYS A 147 -8.71 72.82 10.21
N LYS A 148 -9.40 72.53 9.10
CA LYS A 148 -10.87 72.37 9.03
C LYS A 148 -11.32 70.92 9.10
N THR A 149 -10.40 69.97 8.90
CA THR A 149 -10.69 68.53 8.92
C THR A 149 -11.06 68.11 10.34
N LYS A 150 -12.22 67.47 10.47
CA LYS A 150 -12.78 66.92 11.70
C LYS A 150 -12.90 65.41 11.67
N LYS A 151 -12.78 64.80 10.49
CA LYS A 151 -12.89 63.37 10.29
C LYS A 151 -12.15 62.98 9.00
N LEU A 152 -11.44 61.87 9.02
CA LEU A 152 -10.92 61.17 7.84
C LEU A 152 -11.65 59.85 7.73
N ASP A 153 -12.28 59.60 6.58
CA ASP A 153 -12.85 58.29 6.24
C ASP A 153 -11.94 57.62 5.22
N VAL A 154 -11.56 56.38 5.48
CA VAL A 154 -10.77 55.53 4.58
C VAL A 154 -11.60 54.29 4.29
N ASN A 155 -12.00 54.15 3.04
CA ASN A 155 -12.73 52.99 2.55
C ASN A 155 -11.79 52.17 1.69
N PHE A 156 -11.81 50.85 1.84
CA PHE A 156 -11.02 49.93 1.04
C PHE A 156 -11.68 48.55 1.03
N LEU A 157 -11.29 47.74 0.06
CA LEU A 157 -11.73 46.36 -0.07
C LEU A 157 -10.65 45.42 0.42
N ILE A 158 -11.08 44.41 1.17
CA ILE A 158 -10.25 43.26 1.54
C ILE A 158 -10.84 41.98 0.96
N PRO A 159 -10.02 40.97 0.65
CA PRO A 159 -10.52 39.63 0.36
C PRO A 159 -11.41 39.10 1.48
N ALA A 160 -12.51 38.41 1.14
CA ALA A 160 -13.43 37.84 2.14
C ALA A 160 -12.79 36.77 3.04
N SER A 161 -11.65 36.19 2.61
CA SER A 161 -10.83 35.28 3.41
C SER A 161 -10.11 35.98 4.58
N ASN A 162 -9.94 37.31 4.54
CA ASN A 162 -9.31 38.06 5.59
C ASN A 162 -10.34 38.54 6.63
N SER A 163 -10.00 38.42 7.91
CA SER A 163 -10.83 38.97 8.99
C SER A 163 -10.67 40.49 9.07
N SER A 164 -11.81 41.19 9.04
CA SER A 164 -11.97 42.63 9.28
C SER A 164 -11.87 43.01 10.77
N GLU A 165 -12.10 42.06 11.68
CA GLU A 165 -12.32 42.31 13.11
C GLU A 165 -11.06 42.75 13.87
N ASN A 166 -9.88 42.52 13.31
CA ASN A 166 -8.59 42.75 13.97
C ASN A 166 -7.63 43.62 13.13
N LEU A 167 -8.17 44.49 12.28
CA LEU A 167 -7.36 45.42 11.51
C LEU A 167 -6.76 46.50 12.41
N GLN A 168 -5.45 46.70 12.27
CA GLN A 168 -4.72 47.75 12.97
C GLN A 168 -4.35 48.86 12.00
N PHE A 169 -4.37 50.09 12.50
CA PHE A 169 -4.09 51.28 11.69
C PHE A 169 -3.00 52.11 12.34
N LYS A 170 -1.97 52.47 11.58
CA LYS A 170 -0.92 53.40 12.00
C LYS A 170 -1.01 54.66 11.16
N ILE A 171 -1.25 55.80 11.80
CA ILE A 171 -1.32 57.09 11.12
C ILE A 171 -0.07 57.89 11.48
N THR A 172 0.72 58.25 10.48
CA THR A 172 1.91 59.09 10.63
C THR A 172 1.60 60.51 10.15
N ASP A 173 1.94 61.50 10.96
CA ASP A 173 1.76 62.91 10.63
C ASP A 173 2.82 63.43 9.64
N PRO A 174 2.68 64.66 9.12
CA PRO A 174 3.65 65.22 8.16
C PRO A 174 5.08 65.39 8.68
N ASN A 175 5.28 65.33 10.01
CA ASN A 175 6.58 65.41 10.64
C ASN A 175 7.17 64.02 10.96
N GLY A 176 6.50 62.94 10.57
CA GLY A 176 6.92 61.57 10.86
C GLY A 176 6.49 61.05 12.24
N LYS A 177 5.66 61.79 13.00
CA LYS A 177 5.17 61.35 14.30
C LYS A 177 4.01 60.37 14.13
N LEU A 178 4.08 59.21 14.78
CA LEU A 178 2.96 58.29 14.90
C LEU A 178 1.87 58.90 15.80
N LEU A 179 0.65 58.98 15.29
CA LEU A 179 -0.52 59.42 16.04
C LEU A 179 -1.00 58.31 16.97
N THR A 180 -1.34 58.70 18.20
CA THR A 180 -1.74 57.79 19.28
C THR A 180 -3.19 58.07 19.71
N PRO A 181 -3.79 57.26 20.61
CA PRO A 181 -5.10 57.56 21.19
C PRO A 181 -5.19 58.93 21.89
N ALA A 182 -4.06 59.56 22.25
CA ALA A 182 -4.03 60.93 22.75
C ALA A 182 -4.32 61.98 21.66
N ASP A 183 -3.97 61.70 20.41
CA ASP A 183 -4.08 62.62 19.27
C ASP A 183 -5.46 62.51 18.57
N GLY A 184 -6.13 61.36 18.65
CA GLY A 184 -7.44 61.12 18.03
C GLY A 184 -8.01 59.74 18.36
N THR A 185 -9.18 59.44 17.82
CA THR A 185 -9.81 58.11 17.93
C THR A 185 -9.94 57.48 16.54
N ILE A 186 -9.75 56.16 16.49
CA ILE A 186 -9.98 55.34 15.29
C ILE A 186 -11.19 54.47 15.59
N ALA A 187 -12.18 54.51 14.71
CA ALA A 187 -13.31 53.60 14.68
C ALA A 187 -13.28 52.85 13.35
N PHE A 188 -13.78 51.63 13.33
CA PHE A 188 -13.95 50.87 12.10
C PHE A 188 -15.41 50.40 12.02
N VAL A 189 -15.92 50.36 10.80
CA VAL A 189 -17.25 49.85 10.49
C VAL A 189 -17.08 48.91 9.29
N GLU A 190 -17.45 47.65 9.48
CA GLU A 190 -17.67 46.74 8.37
C GLU A 190 -19.01 47.08 7.75
N THR A 191 -19.03 47.24 6.43
CA THR A 191 -20.29 47.37 5.71
C THR A 191 -20.38 46.13 4.83
N ASP A 192 -21.35 45.27 5.10
CA ASP A 192 -21.72 44.15 4.23
C ASP A 192 -22.39 44.73 2.98
N ASP A 193 -21.62 45.42 2.14
CA ASP A 193 -22.14 45.99 0.90
C ASP A 193 -21.36 45.47 -0.30
N ALA A 194 -22.12 44.75 -1.12
CA ALA A 194 -21.85 44.22 -2.44
C ALA A 194 -20.55 43.41 -2.65
N SER A 195 -20.72 42.11 -2.91
CA SER A 195 -19.86 41.37 -3.83
C SER A 195 -19.64 42.21 -5.10
N LEU A 196 -18.47 42.82 -5.23
CA LEU A 196 -18.07 43.51 -6.45
C LEU A 196 -17.85 42.44 -7.53
N LEU A 197 -18.91 42.17 -8.29
CA LEU A 197 -18.85 41.37 -9.51
C LEU A 197 -17.98 42.13 -10.51
N THR A 198 -16.72 41.73 -10.62
CA THR A 198 -15.84 42.18 -11.70
C THR A 198 -15.99 41.19 -12.85
N ALA A 199 -16.46 41.68 -14.00
CA ALA A 199 -16.49 40.88 -15.22
C ALA A 199 -15.08 40.90 -15.83
N ASP A 200 -14.41 39.75 -15.82
CA ASP A 200 -13.17 39.54 -16.56
C ASP A 200 -13.49 39.07 -17.99
N LEU A 201 -12.75 39.55 -18.99
CA LEU A 201 -12.83 39.12 -20.39
C LEU A 201 -12.17 37.74 -20.60
N SER A 202 -11.42 37.25 -19.62
CA SER A 202 -11.03 35.85 -19.56
C SER A 202 -12.27 35.02 -19.21
N ASN A 203 -12.54 33.95 -19.97
CA ASN A 203 -13.74 33.11 -19.88
C ASN A 203 -13.86 32.30 -18.56
N THR A 204 -13.23 32.76 -17.49
CA THR A 204 -13.22 32.18 -16.15
C THR A 204 -13.92 33.11 -15.18
N LEU A 205 -15.08 32.69 -14.69
CA LEU A 205 -15.87 33.42 -13.70
C LEU A 205 -15.20 33.32 -12.31
N TYR A 206 -14.13 34.08 -12.08
CA TYR A 206 -13.53 34.20 -10.75
C TYR A 206 -14.34 35.19 -9.92
N LEU A 207 -15.26 34.67 -9.10
CA LEU A 207 -15.97 35.44 -8.09
C LEU A 207 -14.98 35.82 -6.96
N LYS A 208 -14.31 36.97 -7.09
CA LYS A 208 -13.53 37.55 -5.99
C LYS A 208 -14.51 38.12 -4.95
N GLN A 209 -14.84 37.33 -3.94
CA GLN A 209 -15.60 37.82 -2.80
C GLN A 209 -14.72 38.80 -2.01
N THR A 210 -15.15 40.05 -1.93
CA THR A 210 -14.50 41.12 -1.18
C THR A 210 -15.44 41.67 -0.12
N LYS A 211 -14.86 42.18 0.96
CA LYS A 211 -15.57 42.92 2.01
C LYS A 211 -15.15 44.38 1.98
N GLN A 212 -16.10 45.29 2.12
CA GLN A 212 -15.80 46.71 2.24
C GLN A 212 -15.57 47.08 3.70
N VAL A 213 -14.40 47.65 3.97
CA VAL A 213 -14.01 48.14 5.28
C VAL A 213 -13.93 49.65 5.26
N LYS A 214 -14.58 50.28 6.24
CA LYS A 214 -14.48 51.71 6.48
C LYS A 214 -13.77 51.98 7.80
N MET A 215 -12.60 52.60 7.73
CA MET A 215 -11.92 53.18 8.88
C MET A 215 -12.27 54.68 8.98
N GLN A 216 -12.57 55.12 10.19
CA GLN A 216 -12.85 56.50 10.52
C GLN A 216 -11.87 57.00 11.58
N TYR A 217 -11.07 58.02 11.24
CA TYR A 217 -10.21 58.72 12.19
C TYR A 217 -10.79 60.09 12.56
N THR A 218 -10.95 60.33 13.87
CA THR A 218 -11.45 61.59 14.43
C THR A 218 -10.36 62.26 15.26
N PRO A 219 -9.72 63.34 14.76
CA PRO A 219 -8.67 64.02 15.50
C PRO A 219 -9.21 64.82 16.69
N LYS A 220 -8.52 64.76 17.83
CA LYS A 220 -8.83 65.56 19.04
C LYS A 220 -8.35 67.00 18.91
N SER A 221 -7.31 67.25 18.12
CA SER A 221 -6.74 68.58 17.86
C SER A 221 -6.75 68.93 16.37
N LYS A 222 -6.42 70.18 16.02
CA LYS A 222 -6.37 70.59 14.60
C LYS A 222 -5.20 69.89 13.89
N LEU A 223 -5.48 69.27 12.75
CA LEU A 223 -4.45 68.69 11.89
C LEU A 223 -3.54 69.78 11.29
N LYS A 224 -2.30 69.40 11.04
CA LYS A 224 -1.28 70.25 10.40
C LYS A 224 -1.34 70.06 8.88
N PRO A 225 -1.09 71.11 8.09
CA PRO A 225 -0.90 70.96 6.65
C PRO A 225 0.26 69.99 6.35
N GLY A 226 0.11 69.17 5.32
CA GLY A 226 1.13 68.22 4.89
C GLY A 226 0.57 66.87 4.47
N VAL A 227 1.46 65.89 4.33
CA VAL A 227 1.13 64.52 3.90
C VAL A 227 1.06 63.62 5.12
N TYR A 228 -0.11 63.01 5.33
CA TYR A 228 -0.31 61.95 6.31
C TYR A 228 -0.19 60.61 5.63
N ARG A 229 0.47 59.65 6.29
CA ARG A 229 0.57 58.25 5.84
C ARG A 229 -0.27 57.36 6.74
N ILE A 230 -1.09 56.51 6.17
CA ILE A 230 -1.95 55.56 6.89
C ILE A 230 -1.52 54.17 6.45
N GLU A 231 -0.99 53.39 7.38
CA GLU A 231 -0.66 51.98 7.19
C GLU A 231 -1.76 51.12 7.78
N ILE A 232 -2.13 50.07 7.04
CA ILE A 232 -3.15 49.10 7.41
C ILE A 232 -2.43 47.78 7.66
N LEU A 233 -2.66 47.19 8.82
CA LEU A 233 -2.06 45.92 9.23
C LEU A 233 -3.15 44.93 9.64
N ASN A 234 -2.88 43.65 9.48
CA ASN A 234 -3.78 42.59 9.92
C ASN A 234 -3.65 42.31 11.43
N SER A 235 -4.37 41.30 11.92
CA SER A 235 -4.33 40.83 13.31
C SER A 235 -2.91 40.55 13.82
N ASP A 236 -2.04 40.05 12.95
CA ASP A 236 -0.67 39.65 13.26
C ASP A 236 0.33 40.81 13.08
N SER A 237 -0.15 42.05 12.95
CA SER A 237 0.66 43.23 12.64
C SER A 237 1.45 43.12 11.32
N LYS A 238 1.00 42.28 10.39
CA LYS A 238 1.56 42.20 9.03
C LYS A 238 0.98 43.32 8.18
N TYR A 239 1.85 43.97 7.42
CA TYR A 239 1.49 45.06 6.51
C TYR A 239 0.58 44.57 5.39
N MET A 240 -0.60 45.17 5.27
CA MET A 240 -1.57 44.90 4.19
C MET A 240 -1.48 45.94 3.07
N GLY A 241 -1.10 47.17 3.43
CA GLY A 241 -0.94 48.26 2.49
C GLY A 241 -0.85 49.59 3.21
N SER A 242 -0.56 50.64 2.43
CA SER A 242 -0.58 52.00 2.94
C SER A 242 -1.04 52.96 1.88
N LEU A 243 -1.56 54.09 2.35
CA LEU A 243 -2.03 55.18 1.53
C LEU A 243 -1.57 56.50 2.13
N GLN A 244 -1.61 57.54 1.31
CA GLN A 244 -1.23 58.88 1.70
C GLN A 244 -2.37 59.85 1.42
N VAL A 245 -2.57 60.81 2.32
CA VAL A 245 -3.49 61.94 2.11
C VAL A 245 -2.77 63.25 2.34
N ARG A 246 -2.91 64.17 1.39
CA ARG A 246 -2.37 65.53 1.50
C ARG A 246 -3.47 66.48 1.96
N LEU A 247 -3.24 67.15 3.08
CA LEU A 247 -4.10 68.21 3.61
C LEU A 247 -3.41 69.57 3.49
N ARG A 248 -4.18 70.61 3.13
CA ARG A 248 -3.75 72.00 2.92
C ARG A 248 -3.96 72.90 4.13
#